data_AF-A0AAU2ADQ8-F1
#
_entry.id   AF-A0AAU2ADQ8-F1
#
_cell.length_a   1.000
_cell.length_b   1.000
_cell.length_c   1.000
_cell.angle_alpha   90.00
_cell.angle_beta   90.00
_cell.angle_gamma   90.00
#
_symmetry.space_group_name_H-M   'P 1'
#
loop_
_entity.id
_entity.type
_entity.pdbx_description
1 polymer ?
#
loop_
_entity_poly.entity_id
_entity_poly.type
_entity_poly.pdbx_seq_one_letter_code
_entity_poly.pdbx_strand_id
1 'polypeptide(L)'
;MGRKKIGKPRRSRPAATCCELRQLAPPGSCYEEWFGVPAGTTAEDFATDPRLDGDCLDFVERITRLAVPYQRQVPMAAVLLDMAMDSGYLPLKQGDGATLLPLDEAGSAFRGNADGADPADLRESIHRLHAHGALLVEEVEDAVCVRTVARRPANPGDPWVFTDEIDTDDDGPKACLPHAAMQDMSMEQFAVFAYLRGCLAEGVEGTPEDFATLGDWDAFDDIPLAFAEVRASGWLDNRGCSACPQGQLCTRGATDDRTR
;
A
#
# COMPACT_ATOMS: atom_id res chain seq x y z
N MET A 1 -34.26 14.93 -43.30
CA MET A 1 -34.34 13.84 -42.29
C MET A 1 -33.10 12.96 -42.38
N GLY A 2 -32.08 13.21 -41.55
CA GLY A 2 -30.82 12.45 -41.54
C GLY A 2 -30.80 11.42 -40.42
N ARG A 3 -30.80 10.12 -40.76
CA ARG A 3 -30.67 9.01 -39.79
C ARG A 3 -29.27 9.04 -39.15
N LYS A 4 -29.20 9.25 -37.83
CA LYS A 4 -27.99 9.03 -37.02
C LYS A 4 -27.69 7.52 -37.00
N LYS A 5 -26.48 7.14 -37.46
CA LYS A 5 -25.97 5.77 -37.35
C LYS A 5 -25.66 5.46 -35.89
N ILE A 6 -26.24 4.38 -35.38
CA ILE A 6 -25.97 3.84 -34.04
C ILE A 6 -24.53 3.32 -34.03
N GLY A 7 -23.68 3.95 -33.21
CA GLY A 7 -22.30 3.54 -33.00
C GLY A 7 -22.24 2.11 -32.45
N LYS A 8 -21.30 1.31 -32.94
CA LYS A 8 -21.07 -0.07 -32.47
C LYS A 8 -20.84 -0.07 -30.95
N PRO A 9 -21.33 -1.10 -30.22
CA PRO A 9 -21.07 -1.22 -28.80
C PRO A 9 -19.56 -1.30 -28.56
N ARG A 10 -19.06 -0.35 -27.78
CA ARG A 10 -17.68 -0.33 -27.29
C ARG A 10 -17.54 -1.58 -26.42
N ARG A 11 -16.68 -2.53 -26.84
CA ARG A 11 -16.34 -3.69 -25.99
C ARG A 11 -15.84 -3.15 -24.66
N SER A 12 -16.53 -3.50 -23.57
CA SER A 12 -16.00 -3.32 -22.23
C SER A 12 -14.68 -4.06 -22.16
N ARG A 13 -13.62 -3.31 -21.83
CA ARG A 13 -12.34 -3.89 -21.49
C ARG A 13 -12.57 -4.60 -20.15
N PRO A 14 -12.23 -5.88 -19.98
CA PRO A 14 -12.32 -6.51 -18.66
C PRO A 14 -11.48 -5.70 -17.69
N ALA A 15 -11.99 -5.50 -16.47
CA ALA A 15 -11.23 -4.93 -15.36
C ALA A 15 -9.87 -5.64 -15.30
N ALA A 16 -8.78 -4.89 -15.22
CA ALA A 16 -7.45 -5.48 -15.13
C ALA A 16 -7.43 -6.39 -13.90
N THR A 17 -7.28 -7.70 -14.11
CA THR A 17 -7.08 -8.64 -13.01
C THR A 17 -5.76 -8.25 -12.37
N CYS A 18 -5.79 -7.56 -11.22
CA CYS A 18 -4.58 -7.22 -10.49
C CYS A 18 -3.83 -8.53 -10.19
N CYS A 19 -2.66 -8.73 -10.80
CA CYS A 19 -1.85 -9.93 -10.57
C CYS A 19 -1.51 -10.05 -9.08
N GLU A 20 -1.54 -11.25 -8.52
CA GLU A 20 -1.16 -11.51 -7.13
C GLU A 20 0.34 -11.33 -6.90
N LEU A 21 0.77 -11.07 -5.65
CA LEU A 21 2.18 -10.91 -5.30
C LEU A 21 3.06 -12.04 -5.84
N ARG A 22 2.61 -13.29 -5.67
CA ARG A 22 3.31 -14.48 -6.19
C ARG A 22 3.51 -14.44 -7.71
N GLN A 23 2.52 -13.98 -8.45
CA GLN A 23 2.58 -13.91 -9.92
C GLN A 23 3.55 -12.82 -10.38
N LEU A 24 3.70 -11.76 -9.60
CA LEU A 24 4.60 -10.65 -9.90
C LEU A 24 6.07 -10.94 -9.59
N ALA A 25 6.38 -12.10 -8.99
CA ALA A 25 7.72 -12.58 -8.68
C ALA A 25 8.63 -11.48 -8.09
N PRO A 26 8.38 -11.05 -6.84
CA PRO A 26 9.20 -10.04 -6.18
C PRO A 26 10.66 -10.48 -6.11
N PRO A 27 11.62 -9.54 -6.15
CA PRO A 27 13.03 -9.87 -6.03
C PRO A 27 13.36 -10.37 -4.61
N GLY A 28 14.31 -11.30 -4.50
CA GLY A 28 14.83 -11.83 -3.23
C GLY A 28 14.55 -13.32 -3.05
N SER A 29 15.50 -14.03 -2.42
CA SER A 29 15.42 -15.47 -2.15
C SER A 29 14.23 -15.87 -1.28
N CYS A 30 13.86 -15.02 -0.31
CA CYS A 30 12.67 -15.22 0.52
C CYS A 30 11.32 -15.24 -0.22
N TYR A 31 11.28 -14.92 -1.52
CA TYR A 31 10.11 -15.08 -2.38
C TYR A 31 10.15 -16.33 -3.27
N GLU A 32 11.18 -17.18 -3.17
CA GLU A 32 11.23 -18.45 -3.89
C GLU A 32 10.42 -19.55 -3.18
N GLU A 33 10.29 -19.45 -1.86
CA GLU A 33 9.56 -20.41 -1.03
C GLU A 33 8.17 -19.89 -0.62
N TRP A 34 7.15 -20.73 -0.80
CA TRP A 34 5.75 -20.42 -0.51
C TRP A 34 5.07 -21.59 0.20
N PHE A 35 4.34 -21.29 1.26
CA PHE A 35 3.59 -22.25 2.06
C PHE A 35 2.11 -22.21 1.70
N GLY A 36 1.59 -23.35 1.26
CA GLY A 36 0.15 -23.53 1.05
C GLY A 36 -0.54 -23.93 2.35
N VAL A 37 -1.46 -23.10 2.81
CA VAL A 37 -2.28 -23.42 3.99
C VAL A 37 -3.63 -23.96 3.51
N PRO A 38 -4.11 -25.17 3.89
CA PRO A 38 -5.42 -25.71 3.48
C PRO A 38 -6.62 -25.07 4.19
N ALA A 39 -7.80 -25.04 3.56
CA ALA A 39 -8.97 -24.29 4.05
C ALA A 39 -9.47 -24.85 5.38
N GLY A 40 -9.73 -23.95 6.34
CA GLY A 40 -10.17 -24.35 7.69
C GLY A 40 -9.06 -24.85 8.61
N THR A 41 -7.81 -24.90 8.16
CA THR A 41 -6.66 -25.24 9.01
C THR A 41 -6.41 -24.15 10.05
N THR A 42 -6.28 -24.58 11.31
CA THR A 42 -5.99 -23.75 12.49
C THR A 42 -4.72 -24.25 13.19
N ALA A 43 -4.11 -23.43 14.05
CA ALA A 43 -2.96 -23.86 14.85
C ALA A 43 -3.31 -25.01 15.82
N GLU A 44 -4.55 -25.05 16.31
CA GLU A 44 -5.05 -26.09 17.23
C GLU A 44 -5.02 -27.49 16.62
N ASP A 45 -5.16 -27.60 15.29
CA ASP A 45 -5.07 -28.87 14.56
C ASP A 45 -3.70 -29.57 14.76
N PHE A 46 -2.67 -28.80 15.13
CA PHE A 46 -1.30 -29.27 15.29
C PHE A 46 -0.82 -29.29 16.74
N ALA A 47 -1.55 -28.64 17.66
CA ALA A 47 -1.16 -28.47 19.07
C ALA A 47 -0.96 -29.79 19.84
N THR A 48 -1.47 -30.90 19.31
CA THR A 48 -1.36 -32.24 19.92
C THR A 48 -0.45 -33.20 19.15
N ASP A 49 0.20 -32.76 18.06
CA ASP A 49 1.10 -33.62 17.28
C ASP A 49 2.44 -33.81 18.03
N PRO A 50 2.75 -35.01 18.54
CA PRO A 50 3.95 -35.26 19.34
C PRO A 50 5.25 -35.21 18.53
N ARG A 51 5.17 -35.04 17.20
CA ARG A 51 6.34 -34.94 16.30
C ARG A 51 6.81 -33.50 16.11
N LEU A 52 6.01 -32.52 16.51
CA LEU A 52 6.34 -31.10 16.38
C LEU A 52 6.94 -30.60 17.70
N ASP A 53 8.08 -29.95 17.61
CA ASP A 53 8.65 -29.20 18.72
C ASP A 53 8.02 -27.80 18.81
N GLY A 54 8.43 -27.02 19.81
CA GLY A 54 7.90 -25.67 20.05
C GLY A 54 8.11 -24.73 18.85
N ASP A 55 9.30 -24.76 18.26
CA ASP A 55 9.63 -23.91 17.12
C ASP A 55 8.78 -24.27 15.89
N CYS A 56 8.51 -25.56 15.66
CA CYS A 56 7.59 -26.01 14.63
C CYS A 56 6.15 -25.54 14.89
N LEU A 57 5.67 -25.58 16.14
CA LEU A 57 4.33 -25.12 16.50
C LEU A 57 4.20 -23.60 16.32
N ASP A 58 5.19 -22.82 16.75
CA ASP A 58 5.25 -21.37 16.58
C ASP A 58 5.23 -20.99 15.09
N PHE A 59 5.97 -21.74 14.26
CA PHE A 59 5.97 -21.56 12.82
C PHE A 59 4.57 -21.86 12.22
N VAL A 60 3.93 -22.95 12.63
CA VAL A 60 2.58 -23.33 12.18
C VAL A 60 1.54 -22.28 12.57
N GLU A 61 1.60 -21.78 13.81
CA GLU A 61 0.72 -20.71 14.28
C GLU A 61 0.89 -19.45 13.44
N ARG A 62 2.14 -19.10 13.12
CA ARG A 62 2.47 -17.96 12.29
C ARG A 62 1.91 -18.08 10.87
N ILE A 63 2.18 -19.17 10.16
CA ILE A 63 1.68 -19.34 8.79
C ILE A 63 0.15 -19.42 8.72
N THR A 64 -0.50 -20.00 9.74
CA THR A 64 -1.97 -20.08 9.79
C THR A 64 -2.59 -18.71 10.02
N ARG A 65 -2.02 -17.88 10.90
CA ARG A 65 -2.41 -16.48 11.08
C ARG A 65 -2.22 -15.65 9.80
N LEU A 66 -1.12 -15.85 9.09
CA LEU A 66 -0.83 -15.16 7.84
C LEU A 66 -1.66 -15.66 6.64
N ALA A 67 -2.37 -16.78 6.75
CA ALA A 67 -3.02 -17.39 5.60
C ALA A 67 -4.01 -16.46 4.88
N VAL A 68 -4.79 -15.66 5.60
CA VAL A 68 -5.83 -14.81 5.01
C VAL A 68 -5.27 -13.70 4.09
N PRO A 69 -4.37 -12.80 4.56
CA PRO A 69 -3.85 -11.71 3.72
C PRO A 69 -3.11 -12.19 2.46
N TYR A 70 -2.51 -13.38 2.49
CA TYR A 70 -1.77 -13.95 1.34
C TYR A 70 -2.57 -14.96 0.53
N GLN A 71 -3.91 -14.94 0.61
CA GLN A 71 -4.77 -15.87 -0.13
C GLN A 71 -4.35 -17.34 0.03
N ARG A 72 -3.87 -17.66 1.24
CA ARG A 72 -3.51 -19.00 1.70
C ARG A 72 -2.28 -19.57 0.95
N GLN A 73 -1.49 -18.68 0.34
CA GLN A 73 -0.17 -18.92 -0.23
C GLN A 73 0.81 -17.93 0.43
N VAL A 74 1.37 -18.31 1.59
CA VAL A 74 2.20 -17.42 2.40
C VAL A 74 3.67 -17.51 1.93
N PRO A 75 4.31 -16.41 1.49
CA PRO A 75 5.74 -16.45 1.14
C PRO A 75 6.61 -16.53 2.40
N MET A 76 7.81 -17.11 2.30
CA MET A 76 8.79 -17.08 3.39
C MET A 76 9.09 -15.64 3.83
N ALA A 77 9.15 -14.70 2.88
CA ALA A 77 9.22 -13.27 3.15
C ALA A 77 8.21 -12.76 4.20
N ALA A 78 6.95 -13.23 4.14
CA ALA A 78 5.93 -12.82 5.10
C ALA A 78 6.18 -13.41 6.49
N VAL A 79 6.70 -14.64 6.57
CA VAL A 79 7.10 -15.26 7.85
C VAL A 79 8.24 -14.48 8.48
N LEU A 80 9.27 -14.16 7.70
CA LEU A 80 10.42 -13.36 8.13
C LEU A 80 10.03 -11.96 8.60
N LEU A 81 9.11 -11.30 7.86
CA LEU A 81 8.54 -10.01 8.26
C LEU A 81 7.81 -10.10 9.62
N ASP A 82 6.99 -11.14 9.80
CA ASP A 82 6.28 -11.35 11.05
C ASP A 82 7.26 -11.61 12.21
N MET A 83 8.36 -12.34 11.96
CA MET A 83 9.41 -12.59 12.95
C MET A 83 10.16 -11.31 13.31
N ALA A 84 10.49 -10.46 12.33
CA ALA A 84 11.14 -9.18 12.58
C ALA A 84 10.29 -8.29 13.50
N MET A 85 8.97 -8.28 13.31
CA MET A 85 8.04 -7.50 14.12
C MET A 85 7.95 -7.98 15.57
N ASP A 86 8.36 -9.21 15.91
CA ASP A 86 8.40 -9.68 17.30
C ASP A 86 9.45 -8.94 18.13
N SER A 87 10.43 -8.30 17.48
CA SER A 87 11.42 -7.43 18.14
C SER A 87 10.84 -6.10 18.62
N GLY A 88 9.63 -5.74 18.18
CA GLY A 88 9.02 -4.41 18.41
C GLY A 88 9.48 -3.34 17.42
N TYR A 89 10.35 -3.68 16.46
CA TYR A 89 10.85 -2.76 15.44
C TYR A 89 10.61 -3.29 14.03
N LEU A 90 10.40 -2.38 13.09
CA LEU A 90 10.38 -2.65 11.66
C LEU A 90 11.66 -2.08 11.02
N PRO A 91 12.62 -2.92 10.61
CA PRO A 91 13.81 -2.45 9.90
C PRO A 91 13.43 -2.00 8.50
N LEU A 92 13.54 -0.70 8.22
CA LEU A 92 13.26 -0.11 6.92
C LEU A 92 14.58 0.18 6.18
N LYS A 93 14.73 -0.33 4.96
CA LYS A 93 15.89 -0.03 4.12
C LYS A 93 15.88 1.42 3.65
N GLN A 94 17.02 2.10 3.80
CA GLN A 94 17.26 3.46 3.35
C GLN A 94 18.66 3.54 2.72
N GLY A 95 18.72 3.49 1.38
CA GLY A 95 19.98 3.42 0.64
C GLY A 95 20.79 2.19 1.06
N ASP A 96 22.07 2.41 1.42
CA ASP A 96 22.99 1.35 1.86
C ASP A 96 22.78 0.90 3.33
N GLY A 97 21.82 1.49 4.06
CA GLY A 97 21.57 1.21 5.47
C GLY A 97 20.14 0.80 5.79
N ALA A 98 19.90 0.53 7.07
CA ALA A 98 18.56 0.26 7.61
C ALA A 98 18.28 1.14 8.82
N THR A 99 17.06 1.67 8.88
CA THR A 99 16.53 2.45 10.01
C THR A 99 15.50 1.59 10.73
N LEU A 100 15.65 1.43 12.05
CA LEU A 100 14.67 0.71 12.86
C LEU A 100 13.51 1.63 13.21
N LEU A 101 12.32 1.31 12.69
CA LEU A 101 11.09 2.03 13.02
C LEU A 101 10.41 1.35 14.22
N PRO A 102 10.26 2.02 15.37
CA PRO A 102 9.50 1.45 16.49
C PRO A 102 8.03 1.22 16.08
N LEU A 103 7.52 0.01 16.31
CA LEU A 103 6.15 -0.35 15.91
C LEU A 103 5.08 0.39 16.74
N ASP A 104 5.39 0.73 18.00
CA ASP A 104 4.52 1.54 18.85
C ASP A 104 4.35 2.97 18.33
N GLU A 105 5.42 3.58 17.82
CA GLU A 105 5.40 4.88 17.16
C GLU A 105 4.69 4.83 15.80
N ALA A 106 4.95 3.79 14.99
CA ALA A 106 4.29 3.60 13.70
C ALA A 106 2.77 3.43 13.84
N GLY A 107 2.32 2.71 14.87
CA GLY A 107 0.90 2.56 15.18
C GLY A 107 0.20 3.91 15.35
N SER A 108 0.86 4.90 15.94
CA SER A 108 0.31 6.25 16.13
C SER A 108 0.13 7.05 14.83
N ALA A 109 0.86 6.73 13.77
CA ALA A 109 0.69 7.33 12.44
C ALA A 109 -0.44 6.67 11.63
N PHE A 110 -0.76 5.40 11.91
CA PHE A 110 -1.93 4.70 11.37
C PHE A 110 -3.21 4.92 12.21
N ARG A 111 -3.06 5.38 13.46
CA ARG A 111 -4.14 5.86 14.35
C ARG A 111 -4.66 7.22 13.86
N GLY A 112 -5.62 7.25 12.96
CA GLY A 112 -6.47 8.43 12.84
C GLY A 112 -7.18 8.68 14.18
N ASN A 113 -6.70 9.62 15.01
CA ASN A 113 -7.30 10.18 16.23
C ASN A 113 -8.26 9.29 17.05
N ALA A 114 -7.93 8.01 17.25
CA ALA A 114 -8.67 7.11 18.12
C ALA A 114 -7.69 6.44 19.09
N ASP A 115 -7.80 6.80 20.36
CA ASP A 115 -7.14 6.12 21.46
C ASP A 115 -7.56 4.64 21.46
N GLY A 116 -6.61 3.72 21.32
CA GLY A 116 -6.83 2.29 21.62
C GLY A 116 -6.65 1.25 20.50
N ALA A 117 -6.06 1.56 19.33
CA ALA A 117 -5.75 0.52 18.34
C ALA A 117 -4.83 -0.58 18.92
N ASP A 118 -5.22 -1.85 18.74
CA ASP A 118 -4.54 -3.05 19.21
C ASP A 118 -3.26 -3.27 18.38
N PRO A 119 -2.09 -3.62 18.96
CA PRO A 119 -0.91 -4.06 18.22
C PRO A 119 -1.19 -5.12 17.13
N ALA A 120 -2.23 -5.94 17.30
CA ALA A 120 -2.70 -6.89 16.29
C ALA A 120 -3.13 -6.20 14.98
N ASP A 121 -3.75 -5.02 15.05
CA ASP A 121 -4.27 -4.26 13.89
C ASP A 121 -3.13 -3.68 13.03
N LEU A 122 -2.03 -3.25 13.66
CA LEU A 122 -0.86 -2.75 12.95
C LEU A 122 -0.13 -3.87 12.23
N ARG A 123 0.11 -5.00 12.91
CA ARG A 123 0.77 -6.18 12.32
C ARG A 123 -0.01 -6.67 11.11
N GLU A 124 -1.33 -6.75 11.21
CA GLU A 124 -2.18 -7.11 10.08
C GLU A 124 -2.07 -6.09 8.94
N SER A 125 -2.10 -4.79 9.25
CA SER A 125 -1.96 -3.71 8.25
C SER A 125 -0.64 -3.80 7.48
N ILE A 126 0.48 -4.04 8.17
CA ILE A 126 1.80 -4.24 7.56
C ILE A 126 1.78 -5.45 6.62
N HIS A 127 1.18 -6.58 7.04
CA HIS A 127 1.06 -7.74 6.17
C HIS A 127 0.14 -7.52 4.99
N ARG A 128 -0.94 -6.72 5.11
CA ARG A 128 -1.77 -6.34 3.97
C ARG A 128 -0.95 -5.50 2.97
N LEU A 129 -0.20 -4.50 3.44
CA LEU A 129 0.69 -3.71 2.59
C LEU A 129 1.72 -4.57 1.86
N HIS A 130 2.34 -5.53 2.56
CA HIS A 130 3.26 -6.49 1.96
C HIS A 130 2.56 -7.41 0.94
N ALA A 131 1.40 -7.98 1.28
CA ALA A 131 0.62 -8.82 0.36
C ALA A 131 0.17 -8.07 -0.91
N HIS A 132 -0.09 -6.77 -0.79
CA HIS A 132 -0.37 -5.90 -1.92
C HIS A 132 0.87 -5.47 -2.72
N GLY A 133 2.08 -5.74 -2.22
CA GLY A 133 3.34 -5.35 -2.87
C GLY A 133 3.65 -3.85 -2.72
N ALA A 134 3.13 -3.19 -1.69
CA ALA A 134 3.55 -1.84 -1.29
C ALA A 134 4.84 -1.87 -0.44
N LEU A 135 5.05 -2.98 0.26
CA LEU A 135 6.27 -3.30 1.00
C LEU A 135 6.82 -4.62 0.47
N LEU A 136 8.14 -4.73 0.34
CA LEU A 136 8.82 -5.98 0.08
C LEU A 136 9.88 -6.23 1.14
N VAL A 137 10.22 -7.49 1.35
CA VAL A 137 11.24 -7.94 2.30
C VAL A 137 12.50 -8.25 1.53
N GLU A 138 13.63 -7.79 2.05
CA GLU A 138 14.95 -8.09 1.55
C GLU A 138 15.78 -8.68 2.68
N GLU A 139 16.46 -9.78 2.38
CA GLU A 139 17.46 -10.36 3.26
C GLU A 139 18.77 -9.60 3.05
N VAL A 140 19.29 -8.98 4.12
CA VAL A 140 20.53 -8.20 4.12
C VAL A 140 21.46 -8.81 5.16
N GLU A 141 22.49 -9.53 4.69
CA GLU A 141 23.39 -10.31 5.54
C GLU A 141 22.62 -11.29 6.44
N ASP A 142 22.65 -11.09 7.76
CA ASP A 142 21.96 -11.92 8.76
C ASP A 142 20.67 -11.27 9.28
N ALA A 143 20.17 -10.24 8.59
CA ALA A 143 18.97 -9.49 8.96
C ALA A 143 17.96 -9.44 7.82
N VAL A 144 16.72 -9.09 8.16
CA VAL A 144 15.67 -8.81 7.19
C VAL A 144 15.33 -7.34 7.25
N CYS A 145 15.18 -6.70 6.11
CA CYS A 145 14.79 -5.31 5.97
C CYS A 145 13.55 -5.21 5.10
N VAL A 146 12.73 -4.20 5.35
CA VAL A 146 11.57 -3.86 4.54
C VAL A 146 11.95 -2.74 3.59
N ARG A 147 11.67 -2.91 2.32
CA ARG A 147 11.78 -1.88 1.29
C ARG A 147 10.41 -1.36 0.93
N THR A 148 10.29 -0.05 0.76
CA THR A 148 9.08 0.58 0.23
C THR A 148 9.09 0.54 -1.29
N VAL A 149 7.99 0.08 -1.88
CA VAL A 149 7.82 -0.02 -3.33
C VAL A 149 7.25 1.30 -3.84
N ALA A 150 8.02 2.00 -4.67
CA ALA A 150 7.56 3.20 -5.36
C ALA A 150 6.68 2.86 -6.56
N ARG A 151 6.97 1.76 -7.26
CA ARG A 151 6.13 1.25 -8.36
C ARG A 151 6.09 -0.27 -8.34
N ARG A 152 4.89 -0.77 -8.06
CA ARG A 152 4.54 -2.17 -8.20
C ARG A 152 4.36 -2.52 -9.69
N PRO A 153 4.90 -3.65 -10.17
CA PRO A 153 4.67 -4.09 -11.53
C PRO A 153 3.19 -4.44 -11.77
N ALA A 154 2.70 -4.12 -12.97
CA ALA A 154 1.33 -4.47 -13.37
C ALA A 154 1.26 -5.89 -13.95
N ASN A 155 2.34 -6.38 -14.56
CA ASN A 155 2.44 -7.71 -15.16
C ASN A 155 3.65 -8.47 -14.64
N PRO A 156 3.62 -9.82 -14.65
CA PRO A 156 4.80 -10.63 -14.38
C PRO A 156 5.97 -10.28 -15.31
N GLY A 157 7.15 -10.09 -14.73
CA GLY A 157 8.38 -9.74 -15.46
C GLY A 157 8.61 -8.24 -15.68
N ASP A 158 7.61 -7.39 -15.41
CA ASP A 158 7.83 -5.94 -15.32
C ASP A 158 8.69 -5.62 -14.07
N PRO A 159 9.52 -4.56 -14.11
CA PRO A 159 10.45 -4.26 -13.02
C PRO A 159 9.75 -3.68 -11.79
N TRP A 160 10.16 -4.14 -10.61
CA TRP A 160 9.88 -3.50 -9.33
C TRP A 160 10.73 -2.22 -9.22
N VAL A 161 10.13 -1.13 -8.71
CA VAL A 161 10.88 0.10 -8.44
C VAL A 161 10.72 0.45 -6.97
N PHE A 162 11.84 0.71 -6.31
CA PHE A 162 11.88 1.02 -4.90
C PHE A 162 12.09 2.52 -4.66
N THR A 163 11.65 3.01 -3.51
CA THR A 163 11.73 4.43 -3.17
C THR A 163 13.18 4.92 -3.01
N ASP A 164 14.07 4.06 -2.53
CA ASP A 164 15.48 4.33 -2.30
C ASP A 164 16.34 4.32 -3.59
N GLU A 165 15.79 3.85 -4.72
CA GLU A 165 16.46 3.79 -6.02
C GLU A 165 16.13 4.98 -6.94
N ILE A 166 15.31 5.92 -6.45
CA ILE A 166 14.95 7.12 -7.22
C ILE A 166 16.04 8.17 -6.98
N ASP A 167 16.99 8.27 -7.92
CA ASP A 167 18.10 9.23 -7.89
C ASP A 167 17.61 10.66 -7.62
N THR A 168 18.22 11.31 -6.64
CA THR A 168 17.87 12.65 -6.15
C THR A 168 18.53 13.80 -6.91
N ASP A 169 19.37 13.50 -7.90
CA ASP A 169 20.36 14.42 -8.47
C ASP A 169 19.95 15.13 -9.78
N ASP A 170 18.69 15.00 -10.22
CA ASP A 170 18.24 15.74 -11.42
C ASP A 170 17.73 17.14 -11.03
N ASP A 171 18.53 18.17 -11.36
CA ASP A 171 18.35 19.62 -11.19
C ASP A 171 17.18 20.20 -12.03
N GLY A 172 16.00 19.57 -11.96
CA GLY A 172 14.78 20.03 -12.58
C GLY A 172 13.89 20.86 -11.63
N PRO A 173 13.26 21.97 -12.09
CA PRO A 173 12.43 22.81 -11.23
C PRO A 173 11.17 22.05 -10.76
N LYS A 174 10.99 22.02 -9.43
CA LYS A 174 9.98 21.25 -8.68
C LYS A 174 8.69 22.06 -8.45
N ALA A 175 7.52 21.41 -8.55
CA ALA A 175 6.25 21.90 -7.98
C ALA A 175 5.24 20.75 -7.71
N CYS A 176 5.02 20.46 -6.43
CA CYS A 176 4.04 19.50 -5.89
C CYS A 176 2.75 20.25 -5.47
N LEU A 177 1.70 19.52 -5.05
CA LEU A 177 0.51 20.13 -4.41
C LEU A 177 1.00 21.14 -3.36
N PRO A 178 0.55 22.42 -3.37
CA PRO A 178 1.07 23.40 -2.43
C PRO A 178 0.87 22.87 -1.02
N HIS A 179 1.92 22.82 -0.21
CA HIS A 179 1.83 22.36 1.19
C HIS A 179 0.68 23.03 1.94
N ALA A 180 0.41 24.31 1.62
CA ALA A 180 -0.73 25.07 2.09
C ALA A 180 -2.10 24.42 1.77
N ALA A 181 -2.28 23.87 0.57
CA ALA A 181 -3.54 23.23 0.17
C ALA A 181 -3.82 21.94 0.96
N MET A 182 -2.79 21.20 1.40
CA MET A 182 -2.99 20.04 2.29
C MET A 182 -3.27 20.44 3.74
N GLN A 183 -2.77 21.60 4.19
CA GLN A 183 -3.07 22.13 5.52
C GLN A 183 -4.51 22.64 5.63
N ASP A 184 -5.07 23.11 4.51
CA ASP A 184 -6.42 23.68 4.47
C ASP A 184 -7.51 22.64 4.14
N MET A 185 -7.15 21.42 3.75
CA MET A 185 -8.10 20.35 3.44
C MET A 185 -8.61 19.65 4.70
N SER A 186 -9.92 19.49 4.79
CA SER A 186 -10.50 18.53 5.73
C SER A 186 -10.18 17.08 5.31
N MET A 187 -10.34 16.13 6.23
CA MET A 187 -10.09 14.72 5.94
C MET A 187 -11.07 14.19 4.87
N GLU A 188 -12.32 14.66 4.89
CA GLU A 188 -13.34 14.40 3.87
C GLU A 188 -12.85 14.86 2.50
N GLN A 189 -12.40 16.11 2.41
CA GLN A 189 -11.93 16.71 1.16
C GLN A 189 -10.69 15.99 0.64
N PHE A 190 -9.78 15.58 1.53
CA PHE A 190 -8.61 14.82 1.15
C PHE A 190 -8.95 13.43 0.63
N ALA A 191 -9.84 12.69 1.32
CA ALA A 191 -10.24 11.34 0.91
C ALA A 191 -10.95 11.38 -0.46
N VAL A 192 -11.85 12.35 -0.65
CA VAL A 192 -12.52 12.61 -1.92
C VAL A 192 -11.52 13.02 -3.01
N PHE A 193 -10.55 13.90 -2.70
CA PHE A 193 -9.49 14.29 -3.62
C PHE A 193 -8.64 13.09 -4.06
N ALA A 194 -8.20 12.25 -3.13
CA ALA A 194 -7.41 11.06 -3.41
C ALA A 194 -8.19 10.08 -4.31
N TYR A 195 -9.47 9.83 -4.00
CA TYR A 195 -10.34 8.99 -4.81
C TYR A 195 -10.53 9.55 -6.23
N LEU A 196 -10.91 10.82 -6.37
CA LEU A 196 -11.11 11.46 -7.67
C LEU A 196 -9.84 11.44 -8.53
N ARG A 197 -8.66 11.54 -7.90
CA ARG A 197 -7.37 11.39 -8.58
C ARG A 197 -7.09 9.96 -9.03
N GLY A 198 -7.47 8.96 -8.24
CA GLY A 198 -7.45 7.56 -8.65
C GLY A 198 -8.30 7.31 -9.88
N CYS A 199 -9.55 7.80 -9.88
CA CYS A 199 -10.45 7.70 -11.03
C CYS A 199 -9.87 8.39 -12.28
N LEU A 200 -9.33 9.60 -12.14
CA LEU A 200 -8.70 10.32 -13.25
C LEU A 200 -7.50 9.55 -13.85
N ALA A 201 -6.68 8.91 -13.01
CA ALA A 201 -5.54 8.11 -13.46
C ALA A 201 -5.99 6.87 -14.26
N GLU A 202 -7.13 6.29 -13.90
CA GLU A 202 -7.76 5.17 -14.62
C GLU A 202 -8.59 5.63 -15.84
N GLY A 203 -8.71 6.94 -16.04
CA GLY A 203 -9.50 7.53 -17.13
C GLY A 203 -11.01 7.35 -16.95
N VAL A 204 -11.47 7.22 -15.71
CA VAL A 204 -12.87 7.08 -15.31
C VAL A 204 -13.32 8.30 -14.51
N GLU A 205 -14.63 8.55 -14.48
CA GLU A 205 -15.21 9.61 -13.66
C GLU A 205 -15.60 9.04 -12.29
N GLY A 206 -15.09 9.64 -11.21
CA GLY A 206 -15.47 9.27 -9.85
C GLY A 206 -16.75 9.99 -9.41
N THR A 207 -17.64 9.26 -8.76
CA THR A 207 -18.93 9.76 -8.24
C THR A 207 -19.02 9.60 -6.72
N PRO A 208 -19.84 10.43 -6.03
CA PRO A 208 -20.10 10.24 -4.61
C PRO A 208 -20.66 8.84 -4.28
N GLU A 209 -21.53 8.31 -5.15
CA GLU A 209 -22.15 7.00 -4.98
C GLU A 209 -21.12 5.87 -5.05
N ASP A 210 -20.19 5.92 -6.00
CA ASP A 210 -19.12 4.93 -6.12
C ASP A 210 -18.14 5.04 -4.95
N PHE A 211 -17.82 6.26 -4.52
CA PHE A 211 -16.96 6.50 -3.35
C PHE A 211 -17.55 5.91 -2.07
N ALA A 212 -18.86 6.06 -1.86
CA ALA A 212 -19.56 5.50 -0.71
C ALA A 212 -19.48 3.96 -0.63
N THR A 213 -19.23 3.27 -1.75
CA THR A 213 -19.08 1.80 -1.76
C THR A 213 -17.69 1.31 -1.29
N LEU A 214 -16.71 2.22 -1.14
CA LEU A 214 -15.32 1.86 -0.81
C LEU A 214 -15.07 1.62 0.69
N GLY A 215 -16.03 1.90 1.56
CA GLY A 215 -15.85 1.80 3.00
C GLY A 215 -17.07 2.25 3.79
N ASP A 216 -16.96 2.15 5.12
CA ASP A 216 -17.99 2.60 6.05
C ASP A 216 -17.79 4.10 6.33
N TRP A 217 -18.24 4.93 5.38
CA TRP A 217 -18.07 6.40 5.40
C TRP A 217 -19.18 7.10 6.20
N ASP A 218 -19.97 6.35 6.98
CA ASP A 218 -21.06 6.85 7.84
C ASP A 218 -20.59 7.85 8.91
N ALA A 219 -19.27 7.96 9.13
CA ALA A 219 -18.65 8.96 9.98
C ALA A 219 -18.48 10.35 9.34
N PHE A 220 -18.82 10.52 8.05
CA PHE A 220 -18.62 11.77 7.31
C PHE A 220 -19.94 12.49 7.03
N ASP A 221 -20.04 13.75 7.48
CA ASP A 221 -21.32 14.46 7.59
C ASP A 221 -21.96 14.84 6.23
N ASP A 222 -21.21 14.96 5.12
CA ASP A 222 -21.75 15.22 3.77
C ASP A 222 -20.74 14.96 2.61
N ILE A 223 -20.68 13.71 2.11
CA ILE A 223 -19.79 13.30 0.99
C ILE A 223 -20.06 14.09 -0.31
N PRO A 224 -21.33 14.29 -0.75
CA PRO A 224 -21.62 15.12 -1.93
C PRO A 224 -21.05 16.55 -1.86
N LEU A 225 -21.10 17.19 -0.69
CA LEU A 225 -20.53 18.53 -0.50
C LEU A 225 -19.01 18.52 -0.66
N ALA A 226 -18.31 17.56 -0.05
CA ALA A 226 -16.86 17.43 -0.19
C ALA A 226 -16.43 17.21 -1.66
N PHE A 227 -17.20 16.46 -2.44
CA PHE A 227 -16.99 16.32 -3.90
C PHE A 227 -17.13 17.65 -4.64
N ALA A 228 -18.13 18.46 -4.31
CA ALA A 228 -18.32 19.76 -4.92
C ALA A 228 -17.17 20.71 -4.60
N GLU A 229 -16.72 20.74 -3.34
CA GLU A 229 -15.63 21.60 -2.88
C GLU A 229 -14.28 21.22 -3.51
N VAL A 230 -13.94 19.94 -3.56
CA VAL A 230 -12.71 19.45 -4.19
C VAL A 230 -12.67 19.69 -5.71
N ARG A 231 -13.83 19.63 -6.38
CA ARG A 231 -13.90 19.98 -7.81
C ARG A 231 -13.82 21.49 -8.04
N ALA A 232 -14.37 22.30 -7.13
CA ALA A 232 -14.35 23.76 -7.24
C ALA A 232 -13.01 24.40 -6.86
N SER A 233 -12.16 23.69 -6.09
CA SER A 233 -10.89 24.21 -5.58
C SER A 233 -9.77 24.30 -6.62
N GLY A 234 -9.94 23.66 -7.79
CA GLY A 234 -8.92 23.57 -8.83
C GLY A 234 -7.74 22.64 -8.49
N TRP A 235 -7.79 21.88 -7.40
CA TRP A 235 -6.72 20.97 -6.99
C TRP A 235 -6.54 19.80 -7.97
N LEU A 236 -7.63 19.32 -8.57
CA LEU A 236 -7.61 18.20 -9.53
C LEU A 236 -6.93 18.56 -10.86
N ASP A 237 -6.99 19.84 -11.24
CA ASP A 237 -6.41 20.35 -12.48
C ASP A 237 -4.90 20.52 -12.40
N ASN A 238 -4.34 20.40 -11.20
CA ASN A 238 -2.90 20.47 -10.98
C ASN A 238 -2.24 19.17 -11.46
N ARG A 239 -1.49 19.28 -12.56
CA ARG A 239 -0.90 18.12 -13.27
C ARG A 239 0.27 17.48 -12.51
N GLY A 240 0.66 18.05 -11.37
CA GLY A 240 1.88 17.67 -10.67
C GLY A 240 3.13 18.09 -11.46
N CYS A 241 4.30 17.93 -10.84
CA CYS A 241 5.57 18.16 -11.53
C CYS A 241 5.92 17.01 -12.47
N SER A 242 6.96 17.20 -13.28
CA SER A 242 7.52 16.14 -14.15
C SER A 242 7.95 14.88 -13.39
N ALA A 243 8.26 14.99 -12.08
CA ALA A 243 8.55 13.85 -11.20
C ALA A 243 7.30 13.12 -10.70
N CYS A 244 6.12 13.70 -10.85
CA CYS A 244 4.83 13.09 -10.55
C CYS A 244 3.80 13.58 -11.58
N PRO A 245 3.85 13.08 -12.84
CA PRO A 245 3.00 13.57 -13.92
C PRO A 245 1.50 13.28 -13.72
N GLN A 246 1.17 12.51 -12.67
CA GLN A 246 -0.18 12.17 -12.21
C GLN A 246 -0.55 12.90 -10.91
N GLY A 247 0.37 13.69 -10.32
CA GLY A 247 0.24 14.52 -9.12
C GLY A 247 -0.46 13.89 -7.91
N GLN A 248 -0.04 12.68 -7.53
CA GLN A 248 -0.55 11.98 -6.36
C GLN A 248 0.44 12.17 -5.20
N LEU A 249 0.11 13.12 -4.33
CA LEU A 249 0.56 13.23 -2.93
C LEU A 249 2.06 12.97 -2.67
N CYS A 250 2.88 14.03 -2.78
CA CYS A 250 4.28 14.00 -2.34
C CYS A 250 4.38 14.54 -0.90
N THR A 251 4.94 13.75 0.01
CA THR A 251 5.13 14.07 1.44
C THR A 251 6.50 14.67 1.75
N ARG A 252 7.23 15.20 0.75
CA ARG A 252 8.55 15.84 0.99
C ARG A 252 8.41 17.01 1.98
N GLY A 253 9.19 16.96 3.06
CA GLY A 253 9.23 18.00 4.08
C GLY A 253 9.82 19.31 3.55
N ALA A 254 9.32 20.44 4.07
CA ALA A 254 9.65 21.80 3.63
C ALA A 254 11.08 22.29 3.97
N THR A 255 11.96 21.42 4.47
CA THR A 255 13.23 21.84 5.10
C THR A 255 14.45 21.93 4.20
N ASP A 256 14.36 21.67 2.90
CA ASP A 256 15.50 21.80 1.97
C ASP A 256 15.74 23.25 1.49
N ASP A 257 15.43 24.25 2.30
CA ASP A 257 15.65 25.67 1.98
C ASP A 257 16.92 26.25 2.63
N ARG A 258 17.87 25.40 3.03
CA ARG A 258 19.19 25.87 3.48
C ARG A 258 20.31 25.08 2.84
N THR A 259 21.06 25.81 2.01
CA THR A 259 22.36 25.50 1.38
C THR A 259 22.28 24.39 0.33
N ARG A 260 22.52 24.63 -0.96
CA ARG A 260 23.32 25.64 -1.67
C ARG A 260 22.79 25.81 -3.08
#